data_AF-A0A316NYV6-F1
#
_entry.id   AF-A0A316NYV6-F1
#
_cell.length_a   1.000
_cell.length_b   1.000
_cell.length_c   1.000
_cell.angle_alpha   90.00
_cell.angle_beta   90.00
_cell.angle_gamma   90.00
#
_symmetry.space_group_name_H-M   'P 1'
#
loop_
_entity.id
_entity.type
_entity.pdbx_description
1 polymer ?
#
loop_
_entity_poly.entity_id
_entity_poly.type
_entity_poly.pdbx_seq_one_letter_code
_entity_poly.pdbx_strand_id
1 'polypeptide(L)'
;MKYKHKYFPALSLYRFMICIAIFILFVAMVTLFIHNGIKHKRYEVGLKMSVNILSEALLFVNFLPGIEDVKNDAYYLYMLDVLNSRFKSINCAKSKKIICKGKPYKTYNGKALMSDLLFDTGARIYIGNIFFMVNKPITPTEPLLVLVDTNGVNVEPNRLGYDVFVFQIIHAKLKAMGNKGTLYPIDKYSFYCDSRSISKDRLLGANCTYEALTNPKYFSKLK
;
A
#
# COMPACT_ATOMS: atom_id res chain seq x y z
N MET A 1 48.71 -34.53 51.61
CA MET A 1 47.47 -33.81 51.23
C MET A 1 47.24 -33.99 49.73
N LYS A 2 46.23 -34.77 49.32
CA LYS A 2 45.82 -34.92 47.91
C LYS A 2 44.71 -33.91 47.60
N TYR A 3 45.01 -32.88 46.79
CA TYR A 3 44.00 -31.97 46.25
C TYR A 3 43.10 -32.75 45.26
N LYS A 4 41.85 -33.00 45.63
CA LYS A 4 40.82 -33.48 44.68
C LYS A 4 40.40 -32.31 43.81
N HIS A 5 40.84 -32.29 42.55
CA HIS A 5 40.23 -31.43 41.53
C HIS A 5 38.77 -31.81 41.37
N LYS A 6 37.88 -30.93 41.83
CA LYS A 6 36.43 -31.04 41.66
C LYS A 6 36.13 -30.68 40.21
N TYR A 7 36.13 -31.69 39.32
CA TYR A 7 35.67 -31.53 37.94
C TYR A 7 34.20 -31.11 37.96
N PHE A 8 33.93 -29.81 37.85
CA PHE A 8 32.60 -29.34 37.47
C PHE A 8 32.36 -29.76 36.02
N PRO A 9 31.26 -30.46 35.71
CA PRO A 9 31.16 -31.18 34.45
C PRO A 9 30.96 -30.15 33.33
N ALA A 10 31.83 -30.20 32.32
CA ALA A 10 31.62 -29.55 31.02
C ALA A 10 30.21 -29.87 30.44
N LEU A 11 29.59 -30.95 30.91
CA LEU A 11 28.21 -31.37 30.67
C LEU A 11 27.14 -30.34 31.12
N SER A 12 27.42 -29.51 32.13
CA SER A 12 26.47 -28.49 32.60
C SER A 12 26.54 -27.18 31.79
N LEU A 13 27.75 -26.77 31.41
CA LEU A 13 27.98 -25.54 30.65
C LEU A 13 27.45 -25.65 29.22
N TYR A 14 27.69 -26.78 28.53
CA TYR A 14 27.19 -26.94 27.16
C TYR A 14 25.65 -26.98 27.10
N ARG A 15 24.97 -27.58 28.08
CA ARG A 15 23.50 -27.57 28.19
C ARG A 15 22.96 -26.16 28.41
N PHE A 16 23.62 -25.40 29.27
CA PHE A 16 23.27 -24.00 29.52
C PHE A 16 23.44 -23.14 28.25
N MET A 17 24.55 -23.31 27.54
CA MET A 17 24.81 -22.61 26.27
C MET A 17 23.79 -22.99 25.18
N ILE A 18 23.41 -24.27 25.08
CA ILE A 18 22.35 -24.72 24.16
C ILE A 18 21.01 -24.07 24.52
N CYS A 19 20.66 -24.01 25.81
CA CYS A 19 19.41 -23.38 26.25
C CYS A 19 19.37 -21.89 25.92
N ILE A 20 20.48 -21.17 26.13
CA ILE A 20 20.59 -19.75 25.74
C ILE A 20 20.43 -19.61 24.22
N ALA A 21 21.09 -20.44 23.43
CA ALA A 21 21.00 -20.38 21.98
C ALA A 21 19.55 -20.59 21.49
N ILE A 22 18.85 -21.60 22.04
CA ILE A 22 17.44 -21.86 21.71
C ILE A 22 16.55 -20.69 22.14
N PHE A 23 16.76 -20.14 23.34
CA PHE A 23 15.98 -19.02 23.84
C PHE A 23 16.15 -17.77 22.98
N ILE A 24 17.38 -17.45 22.56
CA ILE A 24 17.65 -16.31 21.67
C ILE A 24 16.94 -16.50 20.33
N LEU A 25 17.00 -17.70 19.74
CA LEU A 25 16.30 -18.02 18.49
C LEU A 25 14.78 -17.88 18.65
N PHE A 26 14.23 -18.36 19.76
CA PHE A 26 12.81 -18.24 20.06
C PHE A 26 12.36 -16.78 20.18
N VAL A 27 13.09 -15.95 20.94
CA VAL A 27 12.80 -14.52 21.10
C VAL A 27 12.91 -13.79 19.75
N ALA A 28 13.92 -14.09 18.95
CA ALA A 28 14.08 -13.51 17.60
C ALA A 28 12.89 -13.85 16.67
N MET A 29 12.39 -15.09 16.72
CA MET A 29 11.21 -15.48 15.95
C MET A 29 9.94 -14.77 16.41
N VAL A 30 9.71 -14.66 17.73
CA VAL A 30 8.54 -13.99 18.29
C VAL A 30 8.54 -12.49 17.95
N THR A 31 9.69 -11.83 18.09
CA THR A 31 9.83 -10.41 17.73
C THR A 31 9.59 -10.16 16.25
N LEU A 32 10.11 -11.01 15.35
CA LEU A 32 9.83 -10.91 13.92
C LEU A 32 8.35 -11.10 13.61
N PHE A 33 7.70 -12.07 14.24
CA PHE A 33 6.26 -12.32 14.07
C PHE A 33 5.42 -11.12 14.51
N ILE A 34 5.70 -10.56 15.68
CA ILE A 34 5.02 -9.35 16.20
C ILE A 34 5.26 -8.16 15.26
N HIS A 35 6.49 -7.95 14.82
CA HIS A 35 6.84 -6.85 13.94
C HIS A 35 6.07 -6.91 12.62
N ASN A 36 6.02 -8.10 11.99
CA ASN A 36 5.26 -8.31 10.76
C ASN A 36 3.76 -8.10 10.97
N GLY A 37 3.20 -8.59 12.09
CA GLY A 37 1.80 -8.38 12.45
C GLY A 37 1.44 -6.89 12.61
N ILE A 38 2.30 -6.12 13.29
CA ILE A 38 2.14 -4.66 13.43
C ILE A 38 2.22 -3.98 12.05
N LYS A 39 3.16 -4.41 11.20
CA LYS A 39 3.35 -3.87 9.85
C LYS A 39 2.10 -4.09 8.99
N HIS A 40 1.60 -5.31 8.94
CA HIS A 40 0.38 -5.66 8.19
C HIS A 40 -0.84 -4.90 8.71
N LYS A 41 -0.95 -4.75 10.04
CA LYS A 41 -2.04 -3.97 10.63
C LYS A 41 -1.97 -2.49 10.25
N ARG A 42 -0.77 -1.91 10.17
CA ARG A 42 -0.57 -0.54 9.70
C ARG A 42 -1.05 -0.35 8.26
N TYR A 43 -0.80 -1.31 7.37
CA TYR A 43 -1.31 -1.26 5.99
C TYR A 43 -2.83 -1.28 5.93
N GLU A 44 -3.47 -2.16 6.71
CA GLU A 44 -4.93 -2.24 6.80
C GLU A 44 -5.54 -0.92 7.30
N VAL A 45 -5.00 -0.35 8.38
CA VAL A 45 -5.48 0.92 8.95
C VAL A 45 -5.23 2.06 7.97
N GLY A 46 -4.06 2.11 7.34
CA GLY A 46 -3.73 3.10 6.32
C GLY A 46 -4.68 3.03 5.13
N LEU A 47 -5.04 1.82 4.64
CA LEU A 47 -6.00 1.65 3.56
C LEU A 47 -7.39 2.18 3.95
N LYS A 48 -7.86 1.85 5.15
CA LYS A 48 -9.16 2.35 5.66
C LYS A 48 -9.18 3.86 5.79
N MET A 49 -8.10 4.45 6.32
CA MET A 49 -7.95 5.91 6.41
C MET A 49 -7.91 6.55 5.03
N SER A 50 -7.26 5.92 4.06
CA SER A 50 -7.23 6.37 2.66
C SER A 50 -8.62 6.41 2.05
N VAL A 51 -9.43 5.37 2.27
CA VAL A 51 -10.84 5.34 1.82
C VAL A 51 -11.62 6.49 2.42
N ASN A 52 -11.45 6.77 3.71
CA ASN A 52 -12.15 7.88 4.38
C ASN A 52 -11.73 9.24 3.79
N ILE A 53 -10.43 9.50 3.63
CA ILE A 53 -9.91 10.74 3.04
C ILE A 53 -10.45 10.93 1.63
N LEU A 54 -10.39 9.89 0.80
CA LEU A 54 -10.88 9.96 -0.57
C LEU A 54 -12.39 10.14 -0.61
N SER A 55 -13.14 9.45 0.23
CA SER A 55 -14.60 9.60 0.30
C SER A 55 -15.00 11.01 0.71
N GLU A 56 -14.34 11.58 1.73
CA GLU A 56 -14.54 12.96 2.16
C GLU A 56 -14.19 13.95 1.04
N ALA A 57 -13.04 13.76 0.38
CA ALA A 57 -12.66 14.61 -0.75
C ALA A 57 -13.68 14.56 -1.89
N LEU A 58 -14.18 13.35 -2.23
CA LEU A 58 -15.21 13.17 -3.24
C LEU A 58 -16.52 13.85 -2.84
N LEU A 59 -16.92 13.80 -1.57
CA LEU A 59 -18.11 14.51 -1.10
C LEU A 59 -17.98 16.01 -1.40
N PHE A 60 -16.85 16.65 -1.06
CA PHE A 60 -16.64 18.07 -1.35
C PHE A 60 -16.70 18.38 -2.85
N VAL A 61 -16.09 17.55 -3.70
CA VAL A 61 -16.15 17.73 -5.17
C VAL A 61 -17.59 17.59 -5.66
N ASN A 62 -18.34 16.61 -5.16
CA ASN A 62 -19.70 16.31 -5.60
C ASN A 62 -20.73 17.35 -5.16
N PHE A 63 -20.41 18.18 -4.17
CA PHE A 63 -21.24 19.33 -3.79
C PHE A 63 -20.96 20.58 -4.63
N LEU A 64 -19.98 20.56 -5.53
CA LEU A 64 -19.73 21.68 -6.44
C LEU A 64 -20.85 21.77 -7.49
N PRO A 65 -21.37 22.98 -7.77
CA PRO A 65 -22.41 23.16 -8.77
C PRO A 65 -21.91 22.76 -10.17
N GLY A 66 -22.71 21.98 -10.89
CA GLY A 66 -22.41 21.56 -12.27
C GLY A 66 -21.46 20.37 -12.42
N ILE A 67 -21.16 19.63 -11.34
CA ILE A 67 -20.19 18.51 -11.36
C ILE A 67 -20.68 17.24 -12.07
N GLU A 68 -21.99 17.08 -12.27
CA GLU A 68 -22.60 15.82 -12.76
C GLU A 68 -22.12 15.41 -14.17
N ASP A 69 -21.80 16.38 -15.03
CA ASP A 69 -21.35 16.16 -16.41
C ASP A 69 -19.86 16.46 -16.64
N VAL A 70 -19.10 16.61 -15.56
CA VAL A 70 -17.68 17.01 -15.65
C VAL A 70 -16.82 15.82 -16.08
N LYS A 71 -16.00 16.07 -17.10
CA LYS A 71 -15.02 15.13 -17.64
C LYS A 71 -13.89 14.85 -16.64
N ASN A 72 -13.21 13.71 -16.79
CA ASN A 72 -12.23 13.23 -15.80
C ASN A 72 -11.04 14.18 -15.61
N ASP A 73 -10.64 14.93 -16.63
CA ASP A 73 -9.55 15.93 -16.58
C ASP A 73 -9.90 17.13 -15.70
N ALA A 74 -11.13 17.64 -15.79
CA ALA A 74 -11.62 18.69 -14.90
C ALA A 74 -11.91 18.15 -13.49
N TYR A 75 -12.47 16.93 -13.38
CA TYR A 75 -12.68 16.28 -12.08
C TYR A 75 -11.36 16.08 -11.32
N TYR A 76 -10.29 15.70 -12.03
CA TYR A 76 -8.93 15.63 -11.51
C TYR A 76 -8.52 16.95 -10.85
N LEU A 77 -8.73 18.10 -11.50
CA LEU A 77 -8.37 19.41 -10.95
C LEU A 77 -9.15 19.73 -9.67
N TYR A 78 -10.45 19.49 -9.63
CA TYR A 78 -11.27 19.70 -8.43
C TYR A 78 -10.83 18.79 -7.28
N MET A 79 -10.54 17.53 -7.58
CA MET A 79 -10.05 16.59 -6.57
C MET A 79 -8.71 17.04 -5.99
N LEU A 80 -7.78 17.53 -6.83
CA LEU A 80 -6.53 18.09 -6.34
C LEU A 80 -6.75 19.32 -5.48
N ASP A 81 -7.62 20.23 -5.89
CA ASP A 81 -7.90 21.45 -5.11
C ASP A 81 -8.41 21.10 -3.71
N VAL A 82 -9.38 20.17 -3.61
CA VAL A 82 -9.90 19.68 -2.33
C VAL A 82 -8.81 19.01 -1.49
N LEU A 83 -8.00 18.11 -2.09
CA LEU A 83 -6.90 17.44 -1.37
C LEU A 83 -5.84 18.43 -0.87
N ASN A 84 -5.63 19.54 -1.56
CA ASN A 84 -4.66 20.57 -1.19
C ASN A 84 -5.20 21.60 -0.18
N SER A 85 -6.50 21.91 -0.22
CA SER A 85 -7.12 22.95 0.58
C SER A 85 -7.77 22.44 1.87
N ARG A 86 -8.32 21.23 1.86
CA ARG A 86 -9.08 20.66 2.99
C ARG A 86 -8.26 19.78 3.91
N PHE A 87 -7.14 19.27 3.42
CA PHE A 87 -6.25 18.40 4.20
C PHE A 87 -4.91 19.08 4.41
N LYS A 88 -4.29 18.82 5.57
CA LYS A 88 -2.89 19.21 5.80
C LYS A 88 -1.99 18.34 4.91
N SER A 89 -1.74 18.84 3.70
CA SER A 89 -1.06 18.08 2.66
C SER A 89 0.25 18.70 2.20
N ILE A 90 1.09 17.88 1.59
CA ILE A 90 2.27 18.33 0.85
C ILE A 90 2.07 17.95 -0.62
N ASN A 91 1.95 18.96 -1.48
CA ASN A 91 1.87 18.77 -2.92
C ASN A 91 3.27 18.75 -3.54
N CYS A 92 3.63 17.61 -4.13
CA CYS A 92 4.96 17.40 -4.70
C CYS A 92 5.18 18.06 -6.06
N ALA A 93 4.14 18.57 -6.72
CA ALA A 93 4.33 19.42 -7.91
C ALA A 93 4.91 20.80 -7.53
N LYS A 94 4.65 21.28 -6.31
CA LYS A 94 5.06 22.62 -5.83
C LYS A 94 6.17 22.56 -4.77
N SER A 95 6.68 21.38 -4.44
CA SER A 95 7.58 21.15 -3.29
C SER A 95 8.86 20.44 -3.70
N LYS A 96 10.00 20.97 -3.26
CA LYS A 96 11.34 20.34 -3.42
C LYS A 96 11.70 19.38 -2.26
N LYS A 97 10.76 19.07 -1.36
CA LYS A 97 11.02 18.20 -0.21
C LYS A 97 11.46 16.80 -0.63
N ILE A 98 12.34 16.18 0.14
CA ILE A 98 12.85 14.81 -0.12
C ILE A 98 11.73 13.79 -0.18
N ILE A 99 10.66 13.97 0.61
CA ILE A 99 9.46 13.11 0.58
C ILE A 99 8.77 13.08 -0.79
N CYS A 100 9.07 14.03 -1.68
CA CYS A 100 8.56 14.07 -3.04
C CYS A 100 9.44 13.34 -4.07
N LYS A 101 10.63 12.89 -3.65
CA LYS A 101 11.48 11.98 -4.43
C LYS A 101 11.11 10.56 -4.04
N GLY A 102 10.23 9.93 -4.80
CA GLY A 102 9.75 8.57 -4.56
C GLY A 102 10.67 7.51 -5.17
N LYS A 103 10.87 6.41 -4.44
CA LYS A 103 11.37 5.15 -4.98
C LYS A 103 10.36 4.54 -5.97
N PRO A 104 10.83 3.73 -6.92
CA PRO A 104 9.93 3.08 -7.87
C PRO A 104 9.05 2.04 -7.18
N TYR A 105 7.81 1.95 -7.65
CA TYR A 105 6.83 0.97 -7.20
C TYR A 105 6.94 -0.33 -7.99
N LYS A 106 6.62 -1.45 -7.35
CA LYS A 106 6.74 -2.79 -7.90
C LYS A 106 5.38 -3.49 -7.97
N THR A 107 5.33 -4.53 -8.78
CA THR A 107 4.21 -5.48 -8.82
C THR A 107 4.05 -6.23 -7.50
N TYR A 108 2.92 -6.89 -7.31
CA TYR A 108 2.58 -7.59 -6.06
C TYR A 108 3.64 -8.59 -5.60
N ASN A 109 4.18 -9.38 -6.54
CA ASN A 109 5.25 -10.33 -6.26
C ASN A 109 6.65 -9.69 -6.13
N GLY A 110 6.76 -8.37 -6.34
CA GLY A 110 8.00 -7.61 -6.25
C GLY A 110 8.99 -7.81 -7.41
N LYS A 111 8.61 -8.55 -8.47
CA LYS A 111 9.53 -8.99 -9.54
C LYS A 111 9.66 -8.01 -10.70
N ALA A 112 8.67 -7.14 -10.90
CA ALA A 112 8.66 -6.15 -11.97
C ALA A 112 8.33 -4.77 -11.42
N LEU A 113 8.71 -3.73 -12.16
CA LEU A 113 8.24 -2.37 -11.88
C LEU A 113 6.77 -2.23 -12.28
N MET A 114 6.05 -1.43 -11.49
CA MET A 114 4.66 -1.08 -11.76
C MET A 114 4.51 -0.48 -13.18
N SER A 115 3.36 -0.74 -13.82
CA SER A 115 3.04 -0.17 -15.12
C SER A 115 2.79 1.33 -15.04
N ASP A 116 3.35 2.08 -15.98
CA ASP A 116 3.10 3.52 -16.13
C ASP A 116 1.63 3.78 -16.53
N LEU A 117 0.92 2.76 -17.05
CA LEU A 117 -0.53 2.81 -17.29
C LEU A 117 -1.36 3.10 -16.03
N LEU A 118 -0.84 2.78 -14.84
CA LEU A 118 -1.54 3.11 -13.59
C LEU A 118 -1.21 4.53 -13.14
N PHE A 119 0.03 4.96 -13.34
CA PHE A 119 0.50 6.29 -13.01
C PHE A 119 1.80 6.58 -13.76
N ASP A 120 1.73 7.45 -14.76
CA ASP A 120 2.89 7.98 -15.49
C ASP A 120 3.11 9.43 -15.06
N THR A 121 2.09 10.27 -15.34
CA THR A 121 2.04 11.67 -14.96
C THR A 121 0.83 11.95 -14.06
N GLY A 122 0.98 12.90 -13.14
CA GLY A 122 -0.09 13.23 -12.21
C GLY A 122 0.37 13.93 -10.95
N ALA A 123 -0.55 14.05 -10.00
CA ALA A 123 -0.27 14.68 -8.72
C ALA A 123 0.22 13.64 -7.72
N ARG A 124 1.20 14.06 -6.92
CA ARG A 124 1.72 13.32 -5.78
C ARG A 124 1.43 14.14 -4.54
N ILE A 125 0.58 13.63 -3.66
CA ILE A 125 0.06 14.33 -2.49
C ILE A 125 0.32 13.49 -1.26
N TYR A 126 0.92 14.08 -0.25
CA TYR A 126 1.14 13.44 1.04
C TYR A 126 0.19 14.01 2.08
N ILE A 127 -0.58 13.17 2.76
CA ILE A 127 -1.50 13.55 3.85
C ILE A 127 -1.25 12.63 5.04
N GLY A 128 -0.84 13.20 6.18
CA GLY A 128 -0.50 12.40 7.35
C GLY A 128 0.73 11.53 7.07
N ASN A 129 0.56 10.21 7.02
CA ASN A 129 1.57 9.23 6.62
C ASN A 129 1.25 8.51 5.30
N ILE A 130 0.16 8.91 4.64
CA ILE A 130 -0.36 8.25 3.44
C ILE A 130 0.08 9.05 2.22
N PHE A 131 0.46 8.34 1.18
CA PHE A 131 0.86 8.93 -0.08
C PHE A 131 -0.12 8.61 -1.19
N PHE A 132 -0.69 9.66 -1.77
CA PHE A 132 -1.66 9.60 -2.86
C PHE A 132 -0.97 9.96 -4.17
N MET A 133 -1.20 9.13 -5.18
CA MET A 133 -0.80 9.36 -6.56
C MET A 133 -2.07 9.38 -7.40
N VAL A 134 -2.46 10.57 -7.87
CA VAL A 134 -3.66 10.76 -8.70
C VAL A 134 -3.17 10.89 -10.14
N ASN A 135 -3.50 9.94 -11.00
CA ASN A 135 -3.11 10.04 -12.41
C ASN A 135 -3.78 11.27 -13.04
N LYS A 136 -3.10 11.89 -14.01
CA LYS A 136 -3.70 12.98 -14.79
C LYS A 136 -4.24 12.39 -16.10
N PRO A 137 -5.56 12.35 -16.31
CA PRO A 137 -6.13 11.98 -17.60
C PRO A 137 -5.59 12.90 -18.71
N ILE A 138 -5.02 12.32 -19.77
CA ILE A 138 -4.55 13.04 -20.96
C ILE A 138 -5.74 13.35 -21.87
N THR A 139 -6.73 12.45 -21.89
CA THR A 139 -8.00 12.65 -22.60
C THR A 139 -9.18 12.62 -21.62
N PRO A 140 -10.29 13.31 -21.94
CA PRO A 140 -11.49 13.33 -21.09
C PRO A 140 -12.07 11.98 -20.69
N THR A 141 -11.82 10.94 -21.50
CA THR A 141 -12.36 9.59 -21.34
C THR A 141 -11.37 8.63 -20.66
N GLU A 142 -10.12 9.07 -20.45
CA GLU A 142 -9.13 8.25 -19.77
C GLU A 142 -9.53 8.03 -18.30
N PRO A 143 -9.39 6.81 -17.75
CA PRO A 143 -9.78 6.52 -16.38
C PRO A 143 -9.06 7.41 -15.35
N LEU A 144 -9.82 7.97 -14.41
CA LEU A 144 -9.25 8.65 -13.24
C LEU A 144 -8.95 7.60 -12.15
N LEU A 145 -7.67 7.33 -11.96
CA LEU A 145 -7.09 6.40 -11.02
C LEU A 145 -6.43 7.14 -9.85
N VAL A 146 -6.63 6.60 -8.66
CA VAL A 146 -5.94 7.06 -7.45
C VAL A 146 -5.23 5.86 -6.85
N LEU A 147 -3.91 5.90 -6.87
CA LEU A 147 -3.08 4.94 -6.17
C LEU A 147 -2.76 5.50 -4.78
N VAL A 148 -2.80 4.62 -3.79
CA VAL A 148 -2.56 4.99 -2.41
C VAL A 148 -1.54 4.06 -1.78
N ASP A 149 -0.40 4.63 -1.40
CA ASP A 149 0.57 3.99 -0.54
C ASP A 149 0.24 4.30 0.92
N THR A 150 -0.09 3.23 1.64
CA THR A 150 -0.58 3.26 3.02
C THR A 150 0.53 3.35 4.07
N ASN A 151 1.79 3.17 3.66
CA ASN A 151 2.95 3.18 4.56
C ASN A 151 3.83 4.43 4.40
N GLY A 152 3.68 5.12 3.26
CA GLY A 152 4.26 6.41 2.97
C GLY A 152 5.52 6.33 2.09
N VAL A 153 5.80 7.45 1.42
CA VAL A 153 6.86 7.51 0.41
C VAL A 153 8.21 7.01 0.93
N ASN A 154 8.87 6.19 0.10
CA ASN A 154 10.19 5.61 0.35
C ASN A 154 10.25 4.54 1.44
N VAL A 155 9.11 4.12 1.98
CA VAL A 155 9.02 3.04 2.96
C VAL A 155 8.72 1.73 2.24
N GLU A 156 9.63 0.77 2.31
CA GLU A 156 9.45 -0.54 1.65
C GLU A 156 8.27 -1.33 2.25
N PRO A 157 7.52 -2.10 1.42
CA PRO A 157 7.98 -2.64 0.14
C PRO A 157 7.57 -1.92 -1.15
N ASN A 158 6.69 -0.90 -1.12
CA ASN A 158 6.24 -0.17 -2.32
C ASN A 158 5.68 -1.11 -3.41
N ARG A 159 4.76 -2.01 -3.04
CA ARG A 159 4.16 -3.02 -3.94
C ARG A 159 2.65 -2.88 -4.07
N LEU A 160 2.18 -2.99 -5.31
CA LEU A 160 0.75 -3.14 -5.60
C LEU A 160 0.14 -4.32 -4.83
N GLY A 161 -1.03 -4.11 -4.23
CA GLY A 161 -1.73 -5.13 -3.44
C GLY A 161 -1.05 -5.49 -2.12
N TYR A 162 0.05 -4.84 -1.73
CA TYR A 162 0.69 -5.10 -0.45
C TYR A 162 0.50 -3.93 0.51
N ASP A 163 1.03 -2.78 0.11
CA ASP A 163 0.95 -1.50 0.78
C ASP A 163 0.45 -0.39 -0.17
N VAL A 164 0.42 -0.66 -1.48
CA VAL A 164 -0.11 0.24 -2.52
C VAL A 164 -1.41 -0.30 -3.09
N PHE A 165 -2.45 0.52 -3.08
CA PHE A 165 -3.79 0.12 -3.52
C PHE A 165 -4.33 1.07 -4.57
N VAL A 166 -5.01 0.53 -5.58
CA VAL A 166 -5.57 1.30 -6.70
C VAL A 166 -7.08 1.47 -6.52
N PHE A 167 -7.53 2.71 -6.70
CA PHE A 167 -8.93 3.06 -6.81
C PHE A 167 -9.18 3.67 -8.18
N GLN A 168 -10.43 3.59 -8.63
CA GLN A 168 -10.91 4.27 -9.81
C GLN A 168 -12.09 5.15 -9.42
N ILE A 169 -12.13 6.36 -9.94
CA ILE A 169 -13.29 7.24 -9.83
C ILE A 169 -14.13 7.05 -11.09
N ILE A 170 -15.39 6.65 -10.90
CA ILE A 170 -16.33 6.37 -11.99
C ILE A 170 -17.64 7.07 -11.66
N HIS A 171 -18.10 7.97 -12.53
CA HIS A 171 -19.32 8.77 -12.32
C HIS A 171 -19.33 9.38 -10.90
N ALA A 172 -18.27 10.09 -10.54
CA ALA A 172 -18.12 10.76 -9.25
C ALA A 172 -18.17 9.84 -8.01
N LYS A 173 -17.95 8.53 -8.18
CA LYS A 173 -17.93 7.54 -7.09
C LYS A 173 -16.57 6.86 -7.00
N LEU A 174 -16.06 6.73 -5.77
CA LEU A 174 -14.86 5.96 -5.48
C LEU A 174 -15.17 4.46 -5.61
N LYS A 175 -14.42 3.76 -6.45
CA LYS A 175 -14.50 2.30 -6.62
C LYS A 175 -13.13 1.69 -6.34
N ALA A 176 -13.10 0.68 -5.47
CA ALA A 176 -11.92 -0.15 -5.29
C ALA A 176 -11.64 -0.92 -6.58
N MET A 177 -10.41 -0.84 -7.11
CA MET A 177 -10.02 -1.66 -8.26
C MET A 177 -10.18 -3.15 -7.90
N GLY A 178 -10.71 -3.93 -8.85
CA GLY A 178 -11.14 -5.30 -8.62
C GLY A 178 -12.64 -5.46 -8.42
N ASN A 179 -13.37 -4.39 -8.10
CA ASN A 179 -14.83 -4.40 -8.08
C ASN A 179 -15.41 -4.42 -9.51
N LYS A 180 -16.60 -4.98 -9.68
CA LYS A 180 -17.32 -5.01 -10.96
C LYS A 180 -17.48 -3.60 -11.53
N GLY A 181 -17.20 -3.45 -12.82
CA GLY A 181 -17.27 -2.17 -13.54
C GLY A 181 -16.03 -1.29 -13.40
N THR A 182 -14.99 -1.71 -12.67
CA THR A 182 -13.66 -1.07 -12.74
C THR A 182 -12.89 -1.53 -13.98
N LEU A 183 -11.72 -0.93 -14.24
CA LEU A 183 -10.87 -1.28 -15.39
C LEU A 183 -10.36 -2.73 -15.33
N TYR A 184 -10.04 -3.22 -14.12
CA TYR A 184 -9.50 -4.56 -13.89
C TYR A 184 -10.34 -5.31 -12.83
N PRO A 185 -11.59 -5.69 -13.12
CA PRO A 185 -12.43 -6.37 -12.15
C PRO A 185 -11.92 -7.82 -11.92
N ILE A 186 -12.05 -8.34 -10.71
CA ILE A 186 -11.48 -9.65 -10.33
C ILE A 186 -12.13 -10.81 -11.10
N ASP A 187 -13.40 -10.69 -11.46
CA ASP A 187 -14.11 -11.71 -12.26
C ASP A 187 -13.50 -11.95 -13.65
N LYS A 188 -12.82 -10.94 -14.21
CA LYS A 188 -12.12 -11.03 -15.51
C LYS A 188 -10.59 -11.12 -15.37
N TYR A 189 -10.03 -10.56 -14.31
CA TYR A 189 -8.59 -10.40 -14.10
C TYR A 189 -8.11 -11.02 -12.78
N SER A 190 -8.66 -12.15 -12.37
CA SER A 190 -8.39 -12.79 -11.08
C SER A 190 -6.90 -13.01 -10.79
N PHE A 191 -6.10 -13.30 -11.82
CA PHE A 191 -4.65 -13.51 -11.70
C PHE A 191 -3.88 -12.25 -11.27
N TYR A 192 -4.45 -11.05 -11.42
CA TYR A 192 -3.82 -9.82 -10.94
C TYR A 192 -3.77 -9.72 -9.42
N CYS A 193 -4.62 -10.43 -8.67
CA CYS A 193 -4.53 -10.48 -7.21
C CYS A 193 -4.05 -11.82 -6.66
N ASP A 194 -3.03 -12.41 -7.29
CA ASP A 194 -2.35 -13.59 -6.75
C ASP A 194 -0.90 -13.29 -6.38
N SER A 195 -0.60 -13.30 -5.09
CA SER A 195 0.75 -13.06 -4.56
C SER A 195 1.74 -14.17 -4.94
N ARG A 196 1.24 -15.35 -5.33
CA ARG A 196 2.05 -16.50 -5.76
C ARG A 196 2.30 -16.51 -7.27
N SER A 197 1.66 -15.61 -8.01
CA SER A 197 1.84 -15.50 -9.44
C SER A 197 3.32 -15.28 -9.77
N ILE A 198 3.83 -16.11 -10.68
CA ILE A 198 5.17 -15.98 -11.24
C ILE A 198 5.21 -15.01 -12.43
N SER A 199 4.06 -14.46 -12.82
CA SER A 199 3.95 -13.49 -13.91
C SER A 199 4.83 -12.27 -13.67
N LYS A 200 5.35 -11.72 -14.78
CA LYS A 200 6.07 -10.44 -14.82
C LYS A 200 5.19 -9.30 -15.35
N ASP A 201 3.87 -9.53 -15.46
CA ASP A 201 2.93 -8.48 -15.85
C ASP A 201 3.02 -7.31 -14.85
N ARG A 202 3.26 -6.11 -15.39
CA ARG A 202 3.47 -4.86 -14.64
C ARG A 202 2.20 -4.37 -13.93
N LEU A 203 1.03 -4.97 -14.21
CA LEU A 203 -0.24 -4.70 -13.55
C LEU A 203 -0.57 -5.68 -12.41
N LEU A 204 0.29 -6.66 -12.13
CA LEU A 204 0.08 -7.61 -11.04
C LEU A 204 0.01 -6.85 -9.70
N GLY A 205 -1.13 -6.99 -9.02
CA GLY A 205 -1.53 -6.32 -7.78
C GLY A 205 -2.52 -5.18 -7.97
N ALA A 206 -2.75 -4.72 -9.20
CA ALA A 206 -3.56 -3.53 -9.46
C ALA A 206 -5.02 -3.67 -9.00
N ASN A 207 -5.58 -4.88 -9.04
CA ASN A 207 -6.97 -5.14 -8.66
C ASN A 207 -7.16 -5.72 -7.25
N CYS A 208 -6.12 -5.69 -6.42
CA CYS A 208 -6.18 -6.24 -5.09
C CYS A 208 -6.95 -5.40 -4.08
N THR A 209 -7.24 -4.13 -4.38
CA THR A 209 -7.89 -3.21 -3.44
C THR A 209 -9.25 -3.72 -2.97
N TYR A 210 -10.05 -4.29 -3.88
CA TYR A 210 -11.34 -4.86 -3.53
C TYR A 210 -11.20 -6.00 -2.53
N GLU A 211 -10.29 -6.96 -2.76
CA GLU A 211 -10.05 -8.04 -1.80
C GLU A 211 -9.49 -7.51 -0.48
N ALA A 212 -8.58 -6.54 -0.52
CA ALA A 212 -7.99 -5.94 0.68
C ALA A 212 -9.03 -5.28 1.59
N LEU A 213 -10.09 -4.71 1.01
CA LEU A 213 -11.19 -4.09 1.75
C LEU A 213 -12.26 -5.09 2.20
N THR A 214 -12.46 -6.19 1.48
CA THR A 214 -13.60 -7.09 1.69
C THR A 214 -13.25 -8.42 2.34
N ASN A 215 -11.98 -8.84 2.30
CA ASN A 215 -11.50 -10.08 2.89
C ASN A 215 -10.80 -9.77 4.25
N PRO A 216 -11.40 -10.13 5.39
CA PRO A 216 -10.82 -9.85 6.71
C PRO A 216 -9.46 -10.51 6.94
N LYS A 217 -9.13 -11.56 6.16
CA LYS A 217 -7.86 -12.29 6.26
C LYS A 217 -6.81 -11.80 5.28
N TYR A 218 -7.10 -10.78 4.45
CA TYR A 218 -6.19 -10.31 3.41
C TYR A 218 -4.80 -9.99 3.94
N PHE A 219 -4.72 -9.05 4.89
CA PHE A 219 -3.46 -8.58 5.46
C PHE A 219 -2.73 -9.66 6.26
N SER A 220 -3.46 -10.56 6.94
CA SER A 220 -2.87 -11.67 7.68
C SER A 220 -2.19 -12.74 6.81
N LYS A 221 -2.50 -12.76 5.51
CA LYS A 221 -1.96 -13.72 4.54
C LYS A 221 -0.81 -13.15 3.71
N LEU A 222 -0.45 -11.89 3.92
CA LEU A 222 0.65 -11.25 3.24
C LEU A 222 1.96 -11.96 3.61
N LYS A 223 2.72 -12.34 2.59
CA LYS A 223 4.03 -12.99 2.72
C LYS A 223 5.18 -12.01 2.51
#